data_AF-A0A1Y3NTN9-F1
#
_entry.id   AF-A0A1Y3NTN9-F1
#
_cell.length_a   1.000
_cell.length_b   1.000
_cell.length_c   1.000
_cell.angle_alpha   90.00
_cell.angle_beta   90.00
_cell.angle_gamma   90.00
#
_symmetry.space_group_name_H-M   'P 1'
#
loop_
_entity.id
_entity.type
_entity.pdbx_description
1 polymer ?
#
loop_
_entity_poly.entity_id
_entity_poly.type
_entity_poly.pdbx_seq_one_letter_code
_entity_poly.pdbx_strand_id
1 'polypeptide(L)'
;MNINECVFENNKALNGGAIYLNENLIIEERDNNNDNKEKNINIDVKNTIFLNNKAQYYGGAVYSDIKRIDVYNLKNISFIENTAYAGGALYINGNNASLFQYNDIIFLNNKSESHGNDLATGPFLISHSLDTDQISIKSGEIFPLEFTLTDKLNQTVNDMSKYYSNIILSVNIEEYNNNVNDIIVLGNICNFSKGKCELNNFKIYAKSPLTLNLRFSLDNESKNIIFKNDILKIVIKECEDNEIKMHVKGDYYYCKNPFCGDDCPPSSAICIKNTEENINDINSNICQCIEGWTGEKCQIKEYAKIK
;
A
#
# COMPACT_ATOMS: atom_id res chain seq x y z
N MET A 1 -23.08 28.48 -6.33
CA MET A 1 -22.78 29.13 -5.04
C MET A 1 -21.96 30.37 -5.32
N ASN A 2 -22.31 31.51 -4.72
CA ASN A 2 -21.54 32.74 -4.83
C ASN A 2 -21.26 33.26 -3.41
N ILE A 3 -19.99 33.34 -3.02
CA ILE A 3 -19.53 33.91 -1.76
C ILE A 3 -18.58 35.06 -2.11
N ASN A 4 -18.89 36.26 -1.62
CA ASN A 4 -18.01 37.40 -1.78
C ASN A 4 -17.95 38.18 -0.46
N GLU A 5 -16.76 38.66 -0.09
CA GLU A 5 -16.58 39.58 1.05
C GLU A 5 -17.11 39.01 2.38
N CYS A 6 -16.84 37.73 2.64
CA CYS A 6 -17.31 37.02 3.83
C CYS A 6 -16.17 36.65 4.78
N VAL A 7 -16.48 36.55 6.08
CA VAL A 7 -15.58 35.99 7.10
C VAL A 7 -16.32 34.86 7.82
N PHE A 8 -15.80 33.64 7.69
CA PHE A 8 -16.26 32.46 8.41
C PHE A 8 -15.28 32.15 9.53
N GLU A 9 -15.67 32.45 10.76
CA GLU A 9 -14.80 32.29 11.92
C GLU A 9 -15.38 31.36 12.99
N ASN A 10 -14.50 30.55 13.61
CA ASN A 10 -14.81 29.73 14.78
C ASN A 10 -15.97 28.72 14.60
N ASN A 11 -16.30 28.35 13.36
CA ASN A 11 -17.38 27.40 13.10
C ASN A 11 -16.92 25.96 13.41
N LYS A 12 -17.85 25.13 13.86
CA LYS A 12 -17.58 23.74 14.27
C LYS A 12 -18.64 22.79 13.72
N ALA A 13 -18.19 21.73 13.04
CA ALA A 13 -19.08 20.71 12.48
C ALA A 13 -18.44 19.32 12.50
N LEU A 14 -19.18 18.31 12.07
CA LEU A 14 -18.60 16.97 11.80
C LEU A 14 -17.75 16.99 10.53
N ASN A 15 -18.26 17.60 9.46
CA ASN A 15 -17.59 17.80 8.18
C ASN A 15 -17.82 19.25 7.75
N GLY A 16 -16.81 19.91 7.18
CA GLY A 16 -16.94 21.26 6.66
C GLY A 16 -17.26 22.24 7.77
N GLY A 17 -16.26 22.61 8.57
CA GLY A 17 -16.48 23.40 9.80
C GLY A 17 -17.35 24.64 9.57
N ALA A 18 -17.19 25.32 8.44
CA ALA A 18 -18.05 26.43 8.00
C ALA A 18 -19.01 26.04 6.86
N ILE A 19 -18.55 25.26 5.87
CA ILE A 19 -19.32 24.94 4.67
C ILE A 19 -19.28 23.44 4.40
N TYR A 20 -20.46 22.85 4.26
CA TYR A 20 -20.66 21.46 3.86
C TYR A 20 -21.41 21.40 2.53
N LEU A 21 -20.77 20.82 1.51
CA LEU A 21 -21.35 20.66 0.17
C LEU A 21 -21.48 19.17 -0.16
N ASN A 22 -22.71 18.69 -0.32
CA ASN A 22 -22.98 17.30 -0.66
C ASN A 22 -23.78 17.16 -1.96
N GLU A 23 -23.31 16.32 -2.89
CA GLU A 23 -23.93 16.15 -4.21
C GLU A 23 -25.34 15.55 -4.14
N ASN A 24 -25.55 14.55 -3.27
CA ASN A 24 -26.83 13.86 -3.16
C ASN A 24 -27.93 14.83 -2.70
N LEU A 25 -27.61 15.73 -1.77
CA LEU A 25 -28.54 16.78 -1.32
C LEU A 25 -28.92 17.75 -2.46
N ILE A 26 -28.05 17.93 -3.45
CA ILE A 26 -28.29 18.85 -4.58
C ILE A 26 -29.11 18.17 -5.70
N ILE A 27 -29.02 16.84 -5.84
CA ILE A 27 -29.75 16.06 -6.85
C ILE A 27 -31.18 15.78 -6.39
N GLU A 28 -31.43 15.51 -5.10
CA GLU A 28 -32.78 15.28 -4.57
C GLU A 28 -33.74 16.45 -4.81
N GLU A 29 -33.24 17.70 -4.89
CA GLU A 29 -34.06 18.86 -5.27
C GLU A 29 -34.37 18.96 -6.77
N ARG A 30 -33.61 18.25 -7.63
CA ARG A 30 -33.66 18.37 -9.11
C ARG A 30 -34.55 17.32 -9.79
N ASP A 31 -34.75 16.15 -9.18
CA ASP A 31 -35.53 15.03 -9.74
C ASP A 31 -37.04 15.32 -9.91
N ASN A 32 -37.53 16.48 -9.48
CA ASN A 32 -38.90 16.92 -9.77
C ASN A 32 -39.08 17.50 -11.19
N ASN A 33 -38.01 17.68 -11.97
CA ASN A 33 -38.07 18.15 -13.35
C ASN A 33 -37.26 17.22 -14.27
N ASN A 34 -37.93 16.55 -15.22
CA ASN A 34 -37.48 15.50 -16.15
C ASN A 34 -36.28 15.81 -17.09
N ASP A 35 -35.39 16.75 -16.76
CA ASP A 35 -34.21 17.04 -17.57
C ASP A 35 -32.97 16.31 -17.02
N ASN A 36 -32.72 15.11 -17.56
CA ASN A 36 -31.49 14.32 -17.39
C ASN A 36 -30.23 14.98 -18.02
N LYS A 37 -30.02 16.28 -17.79
CA LYS A 37 -28.74 16.95 -18.06
C LYS A 37 -28.04 17.19 -16.74
N GLU A 38 -27.00 16.41 -16.49
CA GLU A 38 -26.06 16.61 -15.38
C GLU A 38 -25.48 18.03 -15.44
N LYS A 39 -26.06 18.96 -14.68
CA LYS A 39 -25.60 20.36 -14.62
C LYS A 39 -24.47 20.48 -13.61
N ASN A 40 -23.31 20.95 -14.08
CA ASN A 40 -22.17 21.32 -13.24
C ASN A 40 -22.60 22.34 -12.17
N ILE A 41 -22.00 22.22 -10.98
CA ILE A 41 -22.24 23.18 -9.90
C ILE A 41 -21.19 24.28 -9.99
N ASN A 42 -21.66 25.49 -10.29
CA ASN A 42 -20.79 26.65 -10.40
C ASN A 42 -20.46 27.19 -9.00
N ILE A 43 -19.17 27.28 -8.68
CA ILE A 43 -18.68 27.89 -7.45
C ILE A 43 -17.87 29.14 -7.79
N ASP A 44 -18.29 30.26 -7.21
CA ASP A 44 -17.58 31.55 -7.24
C ASP A 44 -17.33 31.98 -5.78
N VAL A 45 -16.05 32.15 -5.41
CA VAL A 45 -15.64 32.58 -4.07
C VAL A 45 -14.58 33.67 -4.19
N LYS A 46 -14.84 34.86 -3.63
CA LYS A 46 -13.90 35.98 -3.67
C LYS A 46 -13.77 36.70 -2.35
N ASN A 47 -12.61 37.27 -2.08
CA ASN A 47 -12.36 38.18 -0.96
C ASN A 47 -12.89 37.62 0.38
N THR A 48 -12.62 36.34 0.64
CA THR A 48 -13.24 35.60 1.74
C THR A 48 -12.19 34.99 2.65
N ILE A 49 -12.44 35.02 3.96
CA ILE A 49 -11.55 34.48 4.98
C ILE A 49 -12.26 33.36 5.75
N PHE A 50 -11.57 32.23 5.90
CA PHE A 50 -11.95 31.12 6.76
C PHE A 50 -10.93 31.02 7.90
N LEU A 51 -11.33 31.41 9.11
CA LEU A 51 -10.45 31.54 10.26
C LEU A 51 -10.87 30.61 11.40
N ASN A 52 -9.95 29.79 11.91
CA ASN A 52 -10.17 28.98 13.11
C ASN A 52 -11.41 28.07 13.05
N ASN A 53 -11.79 27.61 11.86
CA ASN A 53 -12.88 26.65 11.72
C ASN A 53 -12.38 25.23 12.01
N LYS A 54 -13.28 24.40 12.54
CA LYS A 54 -12.95 23.04 12.93
C LYS A 54 -13.99 22.04 12.45
N ALA A 55 -13.52 20.97 11.81
CA ALA A 55 -14.32 19.78 11.56
C ALA A 55 -13.81 18.62 12.41
N GLN A 56 -14.68 17.69 12.78
CA GLN A 56 -14.25 16.46 13.43
C GLN A 56 -13.55 15.51 12.45
N TYR A 57 -14.10 15.36 11.23
CA TYR A 57 -13.63 14.38 10.26
C TYR A 57 -12.94 15.05 9.07
N TYR A 58 -13.69 15.79 8.25
CA TYR A 58 -13.18 16.22 6.94
C TYR A 58 -13.43 17.70 6.69
N GLY A 59 -12.41 18.40 6.20
CA GLY A 59 -12.53 19.78 5.71
C GLY A 59 -12.75 20.77 6.84
N GLY A 60 -11.68 21.23 7.48
CA GLY A 60 -11.82 22.03 8.72
C GLY A 60 -12.58 23.34 8.51
N ALA A 61 -12.48 23.94 7.32
CA ALA A 61 -13.35 25.01 6.87
C ALA A 61 -14.43 24.50 5.92
N VAL A 62 -14.03 23.81 4.84
CA VAL A 62 -14.94 23.40 3.78
C VAL A 62 -14.79 21.92 3.46
N TYR A 63 -15.91 21.23 3.42
CA TYR A 63 -16.04 19.88 2.90
C TYR A 63 -16.86 19.90 1.61
N SER A 64 -16.40 19.17 0.59
CA SER A 64 -17.18 18.91 -0.61
C SER A 64 -17.00 17.48 -1.12
N ASP A 65 -18.10 16.78 -1.38
CA ASP A 65 -18.10 15.51 -2.12
C ASP A 65 -18.70 15.64 -3.53
N ILE A 66 -18.92 16.86 -4.00
CA ILE A 66 -19.44 17.12 -5.34
C ILE A 66 -18.45 16.63 -6.39
N LYS A 67 -18.88 15.68 -7.22
CA LYS A 67 -18.04 15.10 -8.28
C LYS A 67 -17.74 16.10 -9.40
N ARG A 68 -18.67 17.02 -9.70
CA ARG A 68 -18.60 17.95 -10.83
C ARG A 68 -18.82 19.42 -10.42
N ILE A 69 -17.72 20.06 -10.03
CA ILE A 69 -17.68 21.49 -9.72
C ILE A 69 -17.03 22.25 -10.88
N ASP A 70 -17.75 23.18 -11.50
CA ASP A 70 -17.09 24.18 -12.32
C ASP A 70 -16.66 25.33 -11.41
N VAL A 71 -15.36 25.44 -11.18
CA VAL A 71 -14.79 26.55 -10.43
C VAL A 71 -14.58 27.71 -11.40
N TYR A 72 -15.44 28.73 -11.31
CA TYR A 72 -15.39 29.86 -12.23
C TYR A 72 -14.41 30.94 -11.77
N ASN A 73 -14.31 31.19 -10.46
CA ASN A 73 -13.49 32.26 -9.94
C ASN A 73 -13.19 32.01 -8.46
N LEU A 74 -11.92 31.78 -8.14
CA LEU A 74 -11.39 31.75 -6.77
C LEU A 74 -10.36 32.85 -6.67
N LYS A 75 -10.67 33.92 -5.92
CA LYS A 75 -9.77 35.07 -5.85
C LYS A 75 -9.67 35.64 -4.45
N ASN A 76 -8.45 35.86 -3.97
CA ASN A 76 -8.20 36.51 -2.68
C ASN A 76 -8.95 35.78 -1.54
N ILE A 77 -8.68 34.48 -1.42
CA ILE A 77 -9.27 33.62 -0.38
C ILE A 77 -8.18 33.27 0.61
N SER A 78 -8.50 33.27 1.90
CA SER A 78 -7.55 32.85 2.94
C SER A 78 -8.14 31.78 3.85
N PHE A 79 -7.41 30.70 4.06
CA PHE A 79 -7.69 29.66 5.05
C PHE A 79 -6.62 29.69 6.13
N ILE A 80 -7.01 30.10 7.33
CA ILE A 80 -6.10 30.38 8.43
C ILE A 80 -6.50 29.55 9.66
N GLU A 81 -5.56 28.77 10.19
CA GLU A 81 -5.70 28.01 11.45
C GLU A 81 -6.91 27.06 11.50
N ASN A 82 -7.34 26.56 10.35
CA ASN A 82 -8.43 25.59 10.30
C ASN A 82 -7.92 24.19 10.65
N THR A 83 -8.78 23.38 11.27
CA THR A 83 -8.39 22.04 11.74
C THR A 83 -9.43 20.96 11.41
N ALA A 84 -8.95 19.79 10.99
CA ALA A 84 -9.79 18.61 10.77
C ALA A 84 -8.98 17.33 10.98
N TYR A 85 -9.62 16.18 10.87
CA TYR A 85 -8.89 14.92 10.79
C TYR A 85 -8.19 14.74 9.42
N ALA A 86 -8.85 15.03 8.29
CA ALA A 86 -8.19 15.18 6.99
C ALA A 86 -8.66 16.46 6.27
N GLY A 87 -7.75 17.12 5.55
CA GLY A 87 -8.07 18.38 4.88
C GLY A 87 -8.30 19.50 5.89
N GLY A 88 -7.23 19.94 6.56
CA GLY A 88 -7.33 20.87 7.69
C GLY A 88 -8.05 22.17 7.33
N ALA A 89 -7.93 22.67 6.10
CA ALA A 89 -8.83 23.69 5.55
C ALA A 89 -9.91 23.09 4.65
N LEU A 90 -9.51 22.34 3.62
CA LEU A 90 -10.36 21.88 2.54
C LEU A 90 -10.31 20.36 2.43
N TYR A 91 -11.46 19.73 2.29
CA TYR A 91 -11.56 18.34 1.88
C TYR A 91 -12.48 18.20 0.68
N ILE A 92 -11.93 17.80 -0.47
CA ILE A 92 -12.63 17.77 -1.76
C ILE A 92 -12.55 16.35 -2.34
N ASN A 93 -13.62 15.56 -2.25
CA ASN A 93 -13.62 14.18 -2.75
C ASN A 93 -13.91 14.07 -4.27
N GLY A 94 -14.30 15.17 -4.90
CA GLY A 94 -14.55 15.27 -6.34
C GLY A 94 -13.29 15.19 -7.20
N ASN A 95 -13.45 15.19 -8.52
CA ASN A 95 -12.31 15.16 -9.46
C ASN A 95 -11.54 16.48 -9.56
N ASN A 96 -12.04 17.52 -8.88
CA ASN A 96 -11.61 18.89 -9.06
C ASN A 96 -10.76 19.42 -7.89
N ALA A 97 -10.25 18.54 -7.02
CA ALA A 97 -9.43 18.94 -5.89
C ALA A 97 -8.19 19.75 -6.32
N SER A 98 -7.56 19.39 -7.45
CA SER A 98 -6.42 20.12 -8.01
C SER A 98 -6.72 21.57 -8.36
N LEU A 99 -8.00 21.93 -8.58
CA LEU A 99 -8.43 23.31 -8.84
C LEU A 99 -8.33 24.22 -7.60
N PHE A 100 -8.04 23.68 -6.41
CA PHE A 100 -7.85 24.48 -5.20
C PHE A 100 -6.38 24.72 -4.86
N GLN A 101 -5.46 24.37 -5.76
CA GLN A 101 -4.01 24.60 -5.63
C GLN A 101 -3.53 25.88 -6.33
N TYR A 102 -4.43 26.80 -6.73
CA TYR A 102 -4.06 28.03 -7.42
C TYR A 102 -3.47 29.12 -6.50
N ASN A 103 -2.66 30.00 -7.09
CA ASN A 103 -1.91 31.06 -6.42
C ASN A 103 -2.76 32.12 -5.68
N ASP A 104 -4.06 32.23 -5.97
CA ASP A 104 -4.95 33.23 -5.36
C ASP A 104 -5.58 32.79 -4.03
N ILE A 105 -5.19 31.62 -3.53
CA ILE A 105 -5.61 31.08 -2.24
C ILE A 105 -4.42 31.04 -1.29
N ILE A 106 -4.56 31.68 -0.14
CA ILE A 106 -3.56 31.68 0.92
C ILE A 106 -3.96 30.63 1.95
N PHE A 107 -3.05 29.71 2.23
CA PHE A 107 -3.18 28.76 3.33
C PHE A 107 -2.13 29.08 4.40
N LEU A 108 -2.57 29.23 5.65
CA LEU A 108 -1.69 29.56 6.76
C LEU A 108 -2.05 28.75 8.01
N ASN A 109 -1.10 27.95 8.49
CA ASN A 109 -1.17 27.22 9.76
C ASN A 109 -2.39 26.30 9.92
N ASN A 110 -3.00 25.84 8.82
CA ASN A 110 -4.02 24.79 8.90
C ASN A 110 -3.37 23.46 9.31
N LYS A 111 -4.14 22.59 9.97
CA LYS A 111 -3.62 21.32 10.48
C LYS A 111 -4.61 20.18 10.25
N SER A 112 -4.08 19.03 9.87
CA SER A 112 -4.82 17.78 9.87
C SER A 112 -4.06 16.68 10.60
N GLU A 113 -4.80 15.69 11.11
CA GLU A 113 -4.23 14.53 11.79
C GLU A 113 -3.73 13.47 10.78
N SER A 114 -4.53 13.22 9.74
CA SER A 114 -4.32 12.15 8.77
C SER A 114 -3.39 12.59 7.63
N HIS A 115 -3.87 13.51 6.80
CA HIS A 115 -3.15 14.03 5.63
C HIS A 115 -3.80 15.33 5.14
N GLY A 116 -3.05 16.09 4.34
CA GLY A 116 -3.49 17.37 3.77
C GLY A 116 -3.84 18.40 4.83
N ASN A 117 -2.83 19.08 5.38
CA ASN A 117 -3.05 20.19 6.32
C ASN A 117 -3.94 21.27 5.70
N ASP A 118 -3.74 21.55 4.43
CA ASP A 118 -4.51 22.56 3.70
C ASP A 118 -5.62 21.91 2.89
N LEU A 119 -5.27 20.94 2.03
CA LEU A 119 -6.19 20.29 1.11
C LEU A 119 -5.97 18.78 1.12
N ALA A 120 -7.05 18.01 1.23
CA ALA A 120 -7.04 16.55 1.11
C ALA A 120 -8.21 16.03 0.27
N THR A 121 -8.09 14.79 -0.20
CA THR A 121 -9.21 14.02 -0.78
C THR A 121 -9.41 12.71 -0.04
N GLY A 122 -10.38 11.89 -0.46
CA GLY A 122 -10.47 10.52 0.05
C GLY A 122 -9.30 9.64 -0.40
N PRO A 123 -9.07 8.51 0.30
CA PRO A 123 -8.17 7.47 -0.15
C PRO A 123 -8.53 7.04 -1.58
N PHE A 124 -7.51 6.87 -2.42
CA PHE A 124 -7.72 6.71 -3.85
C PHE A 124 -6.79 5.69 -4.50
N LEU A 125 -5.50 5.69 -4.18
CA LEU A 125 -4.53 4.86 -4.89
C LEU A 125 -3.71 4.01 -3.94
N ILE A 126 -3.73 2.70 -4.18
CA ILE A 126 -2.82 1.73 -3.58
C ILE A 126 -1.69 1.44 -4.57
N SER A 127 -0.46 1.51 -4.08
CA SER A 127 0.74 1.13 -4.81
C SER A 127 1.57 0.16 -3.98
N HIS A 128 2.21 -0.82 -4.62
CA HIS A 128 3.17 -1.70 -3.95
C HIS A 128 4.60 -1.18 -4.12
N SER A 129 5.50 -1.58 -3.23
CA SER A 129 6.90 -1.14 -3.19
C SER A 129 7.82 -1.77 -4.25
N LEU A 130 7.28 -2.60 -5.16
CA LEU A 130 8.09 -3.26 -6.17
C LEU A 130 8.15 -2.42 -7.44
N ASP A 131 9.34 -2.31 -8.03
CA ASP A 131 9.58 -1.65 -9.32
C ASP A 131 9.33 -2.57 -10.53
N THR A 132 8.74 -3.76 -10.31
CA THR A 132 8.52 -4.79 -11.32
C THR A 132 7.17 -5.47 -11.14
N ASP A 133 6.55 -5.85 -12.25
CA ASP A 133 5.32 -6.62 -12.31
C ASP A 133 5.58 -8.14 -12.34
N GLN A 134 6.86 -8.54 -12.38
CA GLN A 134 7.27 -9.93 -12.29
C GLN A 134 8.40 -10.11 -11.30
N ILE A 135 8.25 -11.08 -10.41
CA ILE A 135 9.32 -11.54 -9.52
C ILE A 135 9.50 -13.05 -9.61
N SER A 136 10.60 -13.52 -9.05
CA SER A 136 10.84 -14.95 -8.88
C SER A 136 11.20 -15.25 -7.44
N ILE A 137 10.55 -16.26 -6.87
CA ILE A 137 10.73 -16.72 -5.49
C ILE A 137 10.89 -18.24 -5.48
N LYS A 138 11.39 -18.78 -4.38
CA LYS A 138 11.36 -20.22 -4.10
C LYS A 138 10.11 -20.57 -3.30
N SER A 139 9.65 -21.81 -3.43
CA SER A 139 8.52 -22.29 -2.63
C SER A 139 8.85 -22.22 -1.13
N GLY A 140 7.93 -21.69 -0.33
CA GLY A 140 8.07 -21.52 1.13
C GLY A 140 8.99 -20.40 1.59
N GLU A 141 9.62 -19.66 0.66
CA GLU A 141 10.44 -18.48 0.94
C GLU A 141 9.57 -17.34 1.50
N ILE A 142 10.09 -16.59 2.48
CA ILE A 142 9.45 -15.35 2.95
C ILE A 142 9.63 -14.30 1.88
N PHE A 143 8.52 -13.75 1.40
CA PHE A 143 8.51 -12.69 0.42
C PHE A 143 7.73 -11.47 0.94
N PRO A 144 8.36 -10.54 1.65
CA PRO A 144 7.68 -9.37 2.19
C PRO A 144 7.17 -8.44 1.08
N LEU A 145 5.93 -7.97 1.22
CA LEU A 145 5.31 -6.98 0.35
C LEU A 145 4.85 -5.78 1.18
N GLU A 146 5.14 -4.58 0.70
CA GLU A 146 4.63 -3.34 1.30
C GLU A 146 3.74 -2.62 0.29
N PHE A 147 2.58 -2.15 0.76
CA PHE A 147 1.67 -1.31 0.00
C PHE A 147 1.49 0.04 0.69
N THR A 148 1.40 1.10 -0.11
CA THR A 148 1.10 2.46 0.34
C THR A 148 -0.25 2.92 -0.21
N LEU A 149 -1.07 3.51 0.66
CA LEU A 149 -2.36 4.12 0.35
C LEU A 149 -2.22 5.65 0.31
N THR A 150 -2.61 6.22 -0.82
CA THR A 150 -2.56 7.67 -1.08
C THR A 150 -3.91 8.22 -1.51
N ASP A 151 -4.11 9.51 -1.31
CA ASP A 151 -5.25 10.26 -1.85
C ASP A 151 -5.00 10.64 -3.34
N LYS A 152 -5.93 11.37 -3.98
CA LYS A 152 -5.80 11.82 -5.37
C LYS A 152 -4.69 12.84 -5.59
N LEU A 153 -4.17 13.43 -4.52
CA LEU A 153 -3.10 14.42 -4.52
C LEU A 153 -1.74 13.78 -4.16
N ASN A 154 -1.66 12.44 -4.16
CA ASN A 154 -0.49 11.65 -3.79
C ASN A 154 -0.03 11.85 -2.33
N GLN A 155 -0.93 12.22 -1.43
CA GLN A 155 -0.64 12.34 0.00
C GLN A 155 -0.90 10.99 0.68
N THR A 156 0.05 10.51 1.48
CA THR A 156 -0.11 9.27 2.25
C THR A 156 -1.20 9.41 3.30
N VAL A 157 -2.18 8.51 3.29
CA VAL A 157 -3.34 8.57 4.18
C VAL A 157 -2.99 7.98 5.56
N ASN A 158 -2.67 8.83 6.54
CA ASN A 158 -2.30 8.34 7.88
C ASN A 158 -3.53 8.11 8.78
N ASP A 159 -4.26 7.02 8.56
CA ASP A 159 -5.47 6.73 9.34
C ASP A 159 -5.21 6.11 10.71
N MET A 160 -4.65 6.88 11.64
CA MET A 160 -4.42 6.43 13.03
C MET A 160 -5.72 6.24 13.80
N SER A 161 -6.70 7.14 13.59
CA SER A 161 -7.99 7.14 14.29
C SER A 161 -9.06 6.25 13.64
N LYS A 162 -8.74 5.56 12.54
CA LYS A 162 -9.60 4.61 11.79
C LYS A 162 -10.90 5.20 11.24
N TYR A 163 -10.88 6.45 10.79
CA TYR A 163 -12.05 7.13 10.24
C TYR A 163 -12.43 6.67 8.82
N TYR A 164 -11.52 6.05 8.06
CA TYR A 164 -11.81 5.48 6.74
C TYR A 164 -12.27 4.01 6.78
N SER A 165 -12.63 3.51 7.96
CA SER A 165 -12.88 2.08 8.23
C SER A 165 -11.62 1.21 8.06
N ASN A 166 -11.66 -0.04 8.53
CA ASN A 166 -10.56 -0.97 8.29
C ASN A 166 -10.50 -1.28 6.79
N ILE A 167 -9.54 -0.67 6.08
CA ILE A 167 -9.20 -1.02 4.71
C ILE A 167 -8.29 -2.24 4.77
N ILE A 168 -8.85 -3.39 4.39
CA ILE A 168 -8.20 -4.70 4.43
C ILE A 168 -7.83 -5.08 3.00
N LEU A 169 -6.55 -5.34 2.77
CA LEU A 169 -6.02 -5.85 1.52
C LEU A 169 -5.84 -7.35 1.63
N SER A 170 -6.31 -8.06 0.61
CA SER A 170 -6.09 -9.49 0.42
C SER A 170 -5.35 -9.75 -0.89
N VAL A 171 -4.42 -10.69 -0.88
CA VAL A 171 -3.73 -11.20 -2.06
C VAL A 171 -4.31 -12.58 -2.38
N ASN A 172 -4.86 -12.71 -3.58
CA ASN A 172 -5.50 -13.92 -4.07
C ASN A 172 -4.77 -14.42 -5.32
N ILE A 173 -4.88 -15.72 -5.61
CA ILE A 173 -4.35 -16.28 -6.85
C ILE A 173 -5.42 -16.09 -7.94
N GLU A 174 -5.03 -15.55 -9.09
CA GLU A 174 -5.91 -15.50 -10.25
C GLU A 174 -6.06 -16.91 -10.84
N GLU A 175 -7.28 -17.45 -10.81
CA GLU A 175 -7.55 -18.81 -11.26
C GLU A 175 -7.42 -18.93 -12.77
N TYR A 176 -6.35 -19.57 -13.24
CA TYR A 176 -6.20 -19.89 -14.67
C TYR A 176 -6.45 -21.36 -15.00
N ASN A 177 -6.38 -22.29 -14.03
CA ASN A 177 -6.60 -23.74 -14.22
C ASN A 177 -6.81 -24.46 -12.87
N ASN A 178 -7.33 -25.70 -12.91
CA ASN A 178 -7.66 -26.59 -11.77
C ASN A 178 -6.52 -26.90 -10.75
N ASN A 179 -5.35 -26.27 -10.85
CA ASN A 179 -4.17 -26.54 -10.02
C ASN A 179 -4.09 -25.66 -8.75
N VAL A 180 -5.14 -24.92 -8.39
CA VAL A 180 -5.17 -24.12 -7.15
C VAL A 180 -4.95 -24.99 -5.91
N ASN A 181 -5.37 -26.26 -5.97
CA ASN A 181 -5.15 -27.27 -4.92
C ASN A 181 -3.67 -27.64 -4.70
N ASP A 182 -2.76 -27.12 -5.53
CA ASP A 182 -1.32 -27.35 -5.43
C ASP A 182 -0.57 -26.13 -4.88
N ILE A 183 -1.30 -25.10 -4.42
CA ILE A 183 -0.71 -23.88 -3.87
C ILE A 183 -1.31 -23.56 -2.50
N ILE A 184 -0.44 -23.22 -1.53
CA ILE A 184 -0.85 -22.64 -0.25
C ILE A 184 -0.25 -21.24 -0.14
N VAL A 185 -1.08 -20.26 0.16
CA VAL A 185 -0.67 -18.88 0.42
C VAL A 185 -0.85 -18.59 1.89
N LEU A 186 0.19 -18.06 2.55
CA LEU A 186 0.15 -17.67 3.96
C LEU A 186 0.52 -16.19 4.10
N GLY A 187 -0.04 -15.53 5.10
CA GLY A 187 0.27 -14.12 5.40
C GLY A 187 -0.13 -13.16 4.28
N ASN A 188 -1.23 -13.47 3.57
CA ASN A 188 -1.71 -12.77 2.37
C ASN A 188 -2.75 -11.68 2.64
N ILE A 189 -2.94 -11.32 3.91
CA ILE A 189 -3.89 -10.30 4.33
C ILE A 189 -3.16 -9.28 5.21
N CYS A 190 -3.36 -7.99 4.94
CA CYS A 190 -2.92 -6.92 5.81
C CYS A 190 -4.00 -5.82 5.88
N ASN A 191 -3.89 -4.99 6.91
CA ASN A 191 -4.74 -3.80 7.07
C ASN A 191 -3.89 -2.56 6.88
N PHE A 192 -4.44 -1.55 6.23
CA PHE A 192 -3.77 -0.25 6.16
C PHE A 192 -3.76 0.41 7.54
N SER A 193 -2.55 0.78 7.99
CA SER A 193 -2.32 1.60 9.18
C SER A 193 -1.25 2.63 8.83
N LYS A 194 -1.48 3.91 9.16
CA LYS A 194 -0.57 5.01 8.78
C LYS A 194 -0.22 5.00 7.28
N GLY A 195 -1.22 4.70 6.45
CA GLY A 195 -1.09 4.64 5.00
C GLY A 195 -0.30 3.43 4.48
N LYS A 196 0.09 2.49 5.33
CA LYS A 196 0.88 1.31 4.93
C LYS A 196 0.18 -0.01 5.25
N CYS A 197 0.38 -0.99 4.39
CA CYS A 197 -0.07 -2.37 4.56
C CYS A 197 1.13 -3.28 4.30
N GLU A 198 1.56 -4.05 5.30
CA GLU A 198 2.79 -4.84 5.23
C GLU A 198 2.48 -6.33 5.38
N LEU A 199 2.88 -7.13 4.40
CA LEU A 199 2.79 -8.58 4.42
C LEU A 199 4.15 -9.19 4.79
N ASN A 200 4.65 -8.88 5.99
CA ASN A 200 6.00 -9.24 6.45
C ASN A 200 6.29 -10.75 6.48
N ASN A 201 5.24 -11.58 6.56
CA ASN A 201 5.34 -13.04 6.64
C ASN A 201 4.71 -13.73 5.44
N PHE A 202 4.54 -13.03 4.31
CA PHE A 202 3.92 -13.60 3.13
C PHE A 202 4.78 -14.73 2.55
N LYS A 203 4.14 -15.87 2.28
CA LYS A 203 4.77 -17.07 1.75
C LYS A 203 3.83 -17.75 0.77
N ILE A 204 4.41 -18.35 -0.25
CA ILE A 204 3.70 -19.21 -1.19
C ILE A 204 4.40 -20.57 -1.21
N TYR A 205 3.64 -21.62 -0.93
CA TYR A 205 4.08 -23.00 -1.09
C TYR A 205 3.44 -23.58 -2.35
N ALA A 206 4.22 -24.30 -3.14
CA ALA A 206 3.76 -25.03 -4.31
C ALA A 206 4.23 -26.49 -4.25
N LYS A 207 3.55 -27.39 -4.95
CA LYS A 207 4.00 -28.79 -5.13
C LYS A 207 5.06 -28.95 -6.22
N SER A 208 5.06 -28.06 -7.21
CA SER A 208 6.03 -28.05 -8.31
C SER A 208 6.32 -26.61 -8.77
N PRO A 209 7.45 -26.36 -9.46
CA PRO A 209 7.75 -25.06 -10.06
C PRO A 209 6.66 -24.64 -11.04
N LEU A 210 6.20 -23.40 -10.93
CA LEU A 210 5.10 -22.88 -11.75
C LEU A 210 5.14 -21.35 -11.83
N THR A 211 4.34 -20.80 -12.73
CA THR A 211 4.10 -19.35 -12.81
C THR A 211 2.63 -19.07 -12.48
N LEU A 212 2.39 -18.09 -11.63
CA LEU A 212 1.03 -17.65 -11.24
C LEU A 212 0.92 -16.14 -11.28
N ASN A 213 -0.32 -15.64 -11.34
CA ASN A 213 -0.65 -14.24 -11.15
C ASN A 213 -1.28 -14.08 -9.76
N LEU A 214 -0.73 -13.17 -8.96
CA LEU A 214 -1.36 -12.70 -7.73
C LEU A 214 -2.23 -11.49 -8.07
N ARG A 215 -3.49 -11.54 -7.65
CA ARG A 215 -4.45 -10.44 -7.74
C ARG A 215 -4.60 -9.79 -6.38
N PHE A 216 -4.39 -8.49 -6.30
CA PHE A 216 -4.65 -7.69 -5.11
C PHE A 216 -6.11 -7.24 -5.09
N SER A 217 -6.75 -7.37 -3.94
CA SER A 217 -8.15 -6.99 -3.74
C SER A 217 -8.35 -6.34 -2.38
N LEU A 218 -9.46 -5.61 -2.25
CA LEU A 218 -9.94 -5.08 -0.98
C LEU A 218 -11.19 -5.85 -0.57
N ASP A 219 -11.27 -6.21 0.71
CA ASP A 219 -12.43 -6.97 1.24
C ASP A 219 -13.67 -6.07 1.42
N ASN A 220 -13.50 -4.74 1.42
CA ASN A 220 -14.59 -3.76 1.55
C ASN A 220 -14.96 -3.11 0.22
N GLU A 221 -16.22 -2.70 0.08
CA GLU A 221 -16.73 -1.87 -1.04
C GLU A 221 -16.18 -0.43 -0.99
N SER A 222 -14.88 -0.23 -0.82
CA SER A 222 -14.22 1.06 -0.96
C SER A 222 -14.14 1.44 -2.45
N LYS A 223 -15.31 1.69 -3.06
CA LYS A 223 -15.57 1.82 -4.51
C LYS A 223 -14.70 2.83 -5.27
N ASN A 224 -13.93 3.66 -4.56
CA ASN A 224 -13.10 4.71 -5.14
C ASN A 224 -11.59 4.45 -5.02
N ILE A 225 -11.17 3.39 -4.30
CA ILE A 225 -9.76 3.04 -4.18
C ILE A 225 -9.39 2.11 -5.33
N ILE A 226 -8.37 2.48 -6.10
CA ILE A 226 -7.83 1.70 -7.19
C ILE A 226 -6.39 1.27 -6.87
N PHE A 227 -5.94 0.23 -7.53
CA PHE A 227 -4.54 -0.20 -7.49
C PHE A 227 -3.80 0.41 -8.68
N LYS A 228 -2.56 0.84 -8.47
CA LYS A 228 -1.67 1.24 -9.57
C LYS A 228 -1.46 0.06 -10.53
N ASN A 229 -1.09 -1.08 -9.97
CA ASN A 229 -1.06 -2.40 -10.60
C ASN A 229 -1.74 -3.37 -9.62
N ASP A 230 -2.81 -4.03 -10.05
CA ASP A 230 -3.60 -4.99 -9.25
C ASP A 230 -3.13 -6.44 -9.46
N ILE A 231 -2.19 -6.67 -10.37
CA ILE A 231 -1.67 -8.00 -10.71
C ILE A 231 -0.15 -8.00 -10.57
N LEU A 232 0.37 -9.02 -9.88
CA LEU A 232 1.80 -9.31 -9.77
C LEU A 232 2.08 -10.74 -10.22
N LYS A 233 2.94 -10.91 -11.23
CA LYS A 233 3.33 -12.21 -11.74
C LYS A 233 4.45 -12.82 -10.90
N ILE A 234 4.24 -14.04 -10.42
CA ILE A 234 5.20 -14.78 -9.60
C ILE A 234 5.69 -16.00 -10.36
N VAL A 235 7.01 -16.14 -10.45
CA VAL A 235 7.66 -17.36 -10.95
C VAL A 235 8.23 -18.13 -9.76
N ILE A 236 7.57 -19.22 -9.38
CA ILE A 236 8.01 -20.13 -8.32
C ILE A 236 9.03 -21.10 -8.91
N LYS A 237 10.27 -21.00 -8.44
CA LYS A 237 11.39 -21.84 -8.87
C LYS A 237 11.58 -23.05 -7.99
N GLU A 238 12.20 -24.07 -8.59
CA GLU A 238 12.75 -25.22 -7.89
C GLU A 238 13.90 -24.81 -6.95
N CYS A 239 14.22 -25.67 -5.99
CA CYS A 239 15.42 -25.49 -5.16
C CYS A 239 16.69 -25.59 -6.01
N GLU A 240 17.72 -24.87 -5.60
CA GLU A 240 19.04 -24.97 -6.23
C GLU A 240 19.71 -26.32 -5.93
N ASP A 241 20.66 -26.73 -6.76
CA ASP A 241 21.36 -28.01 -6.62
C ASP A 241 22.10 -28.15 -5.28
N ASN A 242 22.48 -27.05 -4.64
CA ASN A 242 23.12 -27.00 -3.33
C ASN A 242 22.14 -26.91 -2.15
N GLU A 243 20.84 -26.70 -2.41
CA GLU A 243 19.80 -26.56 -1.38
C GLU A 243 19.05 -27.87 -1.14
N ILE A 244 18.62 -28.08 0.09
CA ILE A 244 17.82 -29.24 0.47
C ILE A 244 16.36 -28.95 0.17
N LYS A 245 15.77 -29.80 -0.67
CA LYS A 245 14.32 -29.82 -0.91
C LYS A 245 13.65 -30.55 0.25
N MET A 246 12.81 -29.80 0.96
CA MET A 246 12.06 -30.28 2.11
C MET A 246 10.58 -30.28 1.77
N HIS A 247 9.82 -31.25 2.27
CA HIS A 247 8.40 -31.38 2.03
C HIS A 247 7.62 -31.12 3.32
N VAL A 248 6.50 -30.40 3.19
CA VAL A 248 5.48 -30.27 4.23
C VAL A 248 4.27 -31.12 3.89
N LYS A 249 3.36 -31.30 4.84
CA LYS A 249 2.14 -32.11 4.67
C LYS A 249 1.38 -31.71 3.40
N GLY A 250 1.06 -32.70 2.55
CA GLY A 250 0.39 -32.47 1.25
C GLY A 250 1.34 -32.24 0.07
N ASP A 251 2.58 -32.73 0.15
CA ASP A 251 3.59 -32.76 -0.91
C ASP A 251 4.14 -31.40 -1.38
N TYR A 252 3.78 -30.31 -0.71
CA TYR A 252 4.38 -28.99 -0.99
C TYR A 252 5.84 -28.98 -0.57
N TYR A 253 6.70 -28.38 -1.39
CA TYR A 253 8.12 -28.29 -1.08
C TYR A 253 8.52 -26.91 -0.57
N TYR A 254 9.68 -26.83 0.07
CA TYR A 254 10.39 -25.60 0.36
C TYR A 254 11.89 -25.84 0.39
N CYS A 255 12.66 -24.79 0.14
CA CYS A 255 14.11 -24.89 0.03
C CYS A 255 14.77 -24.46 1.34
N LYS A 256 15.79 -25.20 1.76
CA LYS A 256 16.65 -24.84 2.90
C LYS A 256 18.11 -24.98 2.53
N ASN A 257 18.91 -24.03 3.00
CA ASN A 257 20.36 -24.19 2.99
C ASN A 257 20.76 -25.33 3.93
N PRO A 258 21.76 -26.15 3.56
CA PRO A 258 22.30 -27.17 4.43
C PRO A 258 22.93 -26.52 5.67
N PHE A 259 22.71 -27.14 6.82
CA PHE A 259 23.29 -26.72 8.09
C PHE A 259 24.42 -27.68 8.48
N CYS A 260 25.62 -27.14 8.73
CA CYS A 260 26.78 -27.87 9.22
C CYS A 260 27.19 -27.33 10.59
N GLY A 261 27.89 -28.14 11.39
CA GLY A 261 28.32 -27.75 12.73
C GLY A 261 29.41 -26.69 12.74
N ASP A 262 29.76 -26.23 13.95
CA ASP A 262 30.80 -25.22 14.19
C ASP A 262 32.17 -25.60 13.61
N ASP A 263 32.37 -26.91 13.37
CA ASP A 263 33.55 -27.47 12.73
C ASP A 263 33.63 -27.18 11.22
N CYS A 264 32.62 -26.49 10.65
CA CYS A 264 32.57 -26.04 9.28
C CYS A 264 32.67 -24.50 9.15
N PRO A 265 33.89 -23.94 9.18
CA PRO A 265 34.10 -22.50 9.17
C PRO A 265 33.73 -21.85 7.81
N PRO A 266 32.86 -20.82 7.77
CA PRO A 266 32.43 -20.18 6.52
C PRO A 266 33.57 -19.52 5.72
N SER A 267 34.70 -19.22 6.37
CA SER A 267 35.86 -18.57 5.74
C SER A 267 36.76 -19.53 4.96
N SER A 268 36.67 -20.84 5.23
CA SER A 268 37.55 -21.85 4.65
C SER A 268 36.84 -23.14 4.23
N ALA A 269 35.52 -23.22 4.41
CA ALA A 269 34.71 -24.35 4.02
C ALA A 269 33.32 -23.94 3.53
N ILE A 270 32.68 -24.82 2.77
CA ILE A 270 31.29 -24.71 2.32
C ILE A 270 30.53 -25.92 2.86
N CYS A 271 29.34 -25.66 3.40
CA CYS A 271 28.42 -26.73 3.79
C CYS A 271 27.64 -27.21 2.57
N ILE A 272 27.72 -28.50 2.28
CA ILE A 272 27.08 -29.15 1.15
C ILE A 272 26.04 -30.12 1.67
N LYS A 273 24.87 -30.13 1.03
CA LYS A 273 23.80 -31.05 1.39
C LYS A 273 24.20 -32.51 1.15
N ASN A 274 23.70 -33.40 1.99
CA ASN A 274 23.75 -34.84 1.70
C ASN A 274 22.81 -35.19 0.52
N THR A 275 22.92 -36.39 -0.03
CA THR A 275 22.08 -36.88 -1.13
C THR A 275 20.63 -37.15 -0.72
N GLU A 276 20.32 -37.22 0.57
CA GLU A 276 18.98 -37.52 1.06
C GLU A 276 18.07 -36.28 1.09
N GLU A 277 16.92 -36.37 0.42
CA GLU A 277 15.87 -35.35 0.50
C GLU A 277 15.20 -35.34 1.88
N ASN A 278 14.59 -34.23 2.27
CA ASN A 278 13.90 -34.05 3.56
C ASN A 278 14.75 -34.13 4.84
N ILE A 279 16.07 -34.27 4.73
CA ILE A 279 16.97 -34.37 5.87
C ILE A 279 17.96 -33.22 5.82
N ASN A 280 17.88 -32.33 6.82
CA ASN A 280 18.84 -31.26 7.03
C ASN A 280 19.44 -31.41 8.43
N ASP A 281 20.25 -32.45 8.61
CA ASP A 281 20.91 -32.78 9.86
C ASP A 281 22.39 -32.38 9.83
N ILE A 282 22.86 -31.85 10.98
CA ILE A 282 24.22 -31.35 11.16
C ILE A 282 25.29 -32.43 10.95
N ASN A 283 24.94 -33.70 11.21
CA ASN A 283 25.83 -34.84 11.09
C ASN A 283 25.77 -35.50 9.70
N SER A 284 24.72 -35.20 8.93
CA SER A 284 24.55 -35.76 7.58
C SER A 284 25.16 -34.87 6.49
N ASN A 285 25.12 -33.55 6.68
CA ASN A 285 25.66 -32.60 5.70
C ASN A 285 27.19 -32.62 5.68
N ILE A 286 27.76 -32.38 4.50
CA ILE A 286 29.19 -32.52 4.26
C ILE A 286 29.84 -31.15 4.33
N CYS A 287 30.85 -31.01 5.19
CA CYS A 287 31.71 -29.84 5.18
C CYS A 287 32.86 -30.05 4.18
N GLN A 288 32.90 -29.26 3.11
CA GLN A 288 33.96 -29.33 2.10
C GLN A 288 34.85 -28.10 2.17
N CYS A 289 36.16 -28.30 2.27
CA CYS A 289 37.13 -27.21 2.26
C CYS A 289 37.15 -26.49 0.91
N ILE A 290 37.24 -25.16 0.95
CA ILE A 290 37.42 -24.37 -0.27
C ILE A 290 38.85 -24.54 -0.79
N GLU A 291 39.08 -24.27 -2.07
CA GLU A 291 40.39 -24.41 -2.69
C GLU A 291 41.48 -23.63 -1.91
N GLY A 292 42.62 -24.27 -1.67
CA GLY A 292 43.70 -23.72 -0.84
C GLY A 292 43.54 -23.97 0.67
N TRP A 293 42.56 -24.77 1.09
CA TRP A 293 42.39 -25.21 2.48
C TRP A 293 42.20 -26.72 2.60
N THR A 294 42.76 -27.32 3.66
CA THR A 294 42.72 -28.76 3.96
C THR A 294 42.62 -29.00 5.47
N GLY A 295 42.58 -30.28 5.88
CA GLY A 295 42.40 -30.71 7.26
C GLY A 295 40.94 -30.98 7.62
N GLU A 296 40.70 -31.73 8.69
CA GLU A 296 39.35 -32.18 9.09
C GLU A 296 38.35 -31.03 9.34
N LYS A 297 38.84 -29.82 9.65
CA LYS A 297 38.03 -28.62 9.87
C LYS A 297 38.42 -27.47 8.93
N CYS A 298 39.07 -27.81 7.81
CA CYS A 298 39.53 -26.83 6.81
C CYS A 298 40.39 -25.71 7.40
N GLN A 299 41.26 -26.06 8.36
CA GLN A 299 42.08 -25.12 9.12
C GLN A 299 43.50 -24.96 8.57
N ILE A 300 43.92 -25.83 7.65
CA ILE A 300 45.28 -25.85 7.13
C ILE A 300 45.29 -25.21 5.75
N LYS A 301 46.08 -24.14 5.55
CA LYS A 301 46.26 -23.57 4.21
C LYS A 301 47.14 -24.47 3.36
N GLU A 302 46.66 -24.86 2.19
CA GLU A 302 47.44 -25.54 1.18
C GLU A 302 48.20 -24.51 0.33
N TYR A 303 49.52 -24.53 0.44
CA TYR A 303 50.37 -23.69 -0.40
C TYR A 303 50.77 -24.48 -1.65
N ALA A 304 50.60 -23.88 -2.82
CA ALA A 304 51.04 -24.48 -4.07
C ALA A 304 52.54 -24.79 -4.00
N LYS A 305 52.92 -26.04 -4.27
CA LYS A 305 54.33 -26.40 -4.48
C LYS A 305 54.79 -25.77 -5.80
N ILE A 306 55.50 -24.66 -5.70
CA ILE A 306 56.23 -24.08 -6.82
C ILE A 306 57.29 -25.11 -7.24
N LYS A 307 57.14 -25.67 -8.44
CA LYS A 307 58.16 -26.52 -9.09
C LYS A 307 59.19 -25.65 -9.79
#